data_AF-A0A432T264-F1
#
_entry.id   AF-A0A432T264-F1
#
_cell.length_a   1.000
_cell.length_b   1.000
_cell.length_c   1.000
_cell.angle_alpha   90.00
_cell.angle_beta   90.00
_cell.angle_gamma   90.00
#
_symmetry.space_group_name_H-M   'P 1'
#
loop_
_entity.id
_entity.type
_entity.pdbx_description
1 polymer ?
#
loop_
_entity_poly.entity_id
_entity_poly.type
_entity_poly.pdbx_seq_one_letter_code
_entity_poly.pdbx_strand_id
1 'polypeptide(L)'
;MADKSDNNSNYEDDKTVTPLMPTIPTPTPTPIQKPTPTPTATPKPKPIPKPKPTATPKPKPSSRPEATATVTPTAVVTCSNANEPIAYDDTQVNSINEISIMNVQYNDVSQMPLNKESIRLIDTFGDEVTTLDVEGKGTWDVDIDTGEVRFTPVENFVGEIRVPYIVKDSCDKVSNQAIIIVIYNRTGQVPINIIDNGSTLSFWSIFLLMLLTGVIGLYDMRKKEINKK
;
A
#
# COMPACT_ATOMS: atom_id res chain seq x y z
N MET A 1 -75.13 -53.35 5.20
CA MET A 1 -73.82 -53.16 4.56
C MET A 1 -73.01 -52.36 5.56
N ALA A 2 -72.27 -52.98 6.49
CA ALA A 2 -70.90 -53.51 6.32
C ALA A 2 -69.95 -52.40 5.81
N ASP A 3 -68.76 -52.12 6.33
CA ASP A 3 -67.89 -52.65 7.39
C ASP A 3 -66.60 -51.81 7.30
N LYS A 4 -65.78 -51.83 8.36
CA LYS A 4 -64.34 -51.45 8.48
C LYS A 4 -64.03 -49.97 8.76
N SER A 5 -63.60 -49.56 9.96
CA SER A 5 -62.48 -49.98 10.85
C SER A 5 -61.12 -49.38 10.49
N ASP A 6 -60.69 -48.45 11.35
CA ASP A 6 -59.40 -48.36 12.05
C ASP A 6 -58.07 -48.16 11.29
N ASN A 7 -57.40 -47.02 11.57
CA ASN A 7 -56.05 -46.93 12.20
C ASN A 7 -55.53 -45.48 12.11
N ASN A 8 -55.52 -44.72 13.21
CA ASN A 8 -54.51 -44.66 14.27
C ASN A 8 -53.18 -44.00 13.86
N SER A 9 -52.94 -42.77 14.32
CA SER A 9 -51.72 -42.44 15.08
C SER A 9 -51.86 -41.09 15.82
N ASN A 10 -52.18 -41.19 17.10
CA ASN A 10 -51.39 -40.63 18.20
C ASN A 10 -50.96 -39.15 18.11
N TYR A 11 -51.58 -38.28 18.94
CA TYR A 11 -50.83 -37.42 19.88
C TYR A 11 -51.81 -36.76 20.87
N GLU A 12 -51.94 -37.36 22.05
CA GLU A 12 -52.13 -36.61 23.29
C GLU A 12 -50.81 -35.85 23.53
N ASP A 13 -50.81 -34.52 23.55
CA ASP A 13 -49.84 -33.79 24.39
C ASP A 13 -50.36 -32.39 24.73
N ASP A 14 -50.78 -32.31 25.98
CA ASP A 14 -50.60 -31.22 26.93
C ASP A 14 -50.37 -29.80 26.38
N LYS A 15 -51.44 -29.00 26.41
CA LYS A 15 -51.33 -27.54 26.33
C LYS A 15 -50.94 -26.97 27.70
N THR A 16 -49.67 -27.07 28.06
CA THR A 16 -49.04 -26.22 29.08
C THR A 16 -48.14 -25.19 28.40
N VAL A 17 -48.75 -24.10 27.91
CA VAL A 17 -48.00 -22.93 27.42
C VAL A 17 -47.36 -22.24 28.63
N THR A 18 -46.09 -22.55 28.87
CA THR A 18 -45.26 -21.81 29.83
C THR A 18 -44.95 -20.43 29.23
N PRO A 19 -45.31 -19.31 29.87
CA PRO A 19 -44.96 -18.00 29.36
C PRO A 19 -43.44 -17.82 29.42
N LEU A 20 -42.81 -17.64 28.26
CA LEU A 20 -41.40 -17.29 28.15
C LEU A 20 -41.20 -15.90 28.78
N MET A 21 -40.42 -15.83 29.86
CA MET A 21 -40.01 -14.55 30.44
C MET A 21 -39.14 -13.79 29.44
N PRO A 22 -39.25 -12.45 29.35
CA PRO A 22 -38.38 -11.65 28.50
C PRO A 22 -36.92 -11.82 28.95
N THR A 23 -36.07 -12.30 28.05
CA THR A 23 -34.63 -12.42 28.29
C THR A 23 -34.04 -11.02 28.40
N ILE A 24 -33.53 -10.66 29.58
CA ILE A 24 -32.73 -9.44 29.78
C ILE A 24 -31.49 -9.56 28.89
N PRO A 25 -31.23 -8.61 27.97
CA PRO A 25 -30.01 -8.63 27.17
C PRO A 25 -28.81 -8.58 28.10
N THR A 26 -27.91 -9.56 27.98
CA THR A 26 -26.64 -9.57 28.71
C THR A 26 -25.83 -8.36 28.26
N PRO A 27 -25.30 -7.52 29.17
CA PRO A 27 -24.46 -6.39 28.77
C PRO A 27 -23.23 -6.92 28.03
N THR A 28 -23.11 -6.54 26.76
CA THR A 28 -21.91 -6.80 25.97
C THR A 28 -20.75 -6.05 26.63
N PRO A 29 -19.62 -6.71 26.93
CA PRO A 29 -18.49 -6.03 27.53
C PRO A 29 -18.00 -4.92 26.60
N THR A 30 -18.04 -3.67 27.08
CA THR A 30 -17.44 -2.52 26.40
C THR A 30 -15.94 -2.79 26.22
N PRO A 31 -15.39 -2.65 25.00
CA PRO A 31 -13.96 -2.84 24.77
C PRO A 31 -13.15 -1.94 25.71
N ILE A 32 -12.34 -2.55 26.58
CA ILE A 32 -11.35 -1.82 27.36
C ILE A 32 -10.32 -1.30 26.36
N GLN A 33 -10.28 0.02 26.17
CA GLN A 33 -9.28 0.65 25.32
C GLN A 33 -7.89 0.28 25.83
N LYS A 34 -7.10 -0.39 24.99
CA LYS A 34 -5.69 -0.65 25.24
C LYS A 34 -5.00 0.70 25.40
N PRO A 35 -4.21 0.93 26.47
CA PRO A 35 -3.55 2.23 26.68
C PRO A 35 -2.72 2.59 25.45
N THR A 36 -3.07 3.71 24.84
CA THR A 36 -2.29 4.33 23.76
C THR A 36 -0.90 4.65 24.32
N PRO A 37 0.20 4.22 23.68
CA PRO A 37 1.54 4.56 24.14
C PRO A 37 1.68 6.09 24.15
N THR A 38 1.98 6.65 25.32
CA THR A 38 2.33 8.06 25.47
C THR A 38 3.53 8.35 24.58
N PRO A 39 3.49 9.39 23.72
CA PRO A 39 4.62 9.74 22.87
C PRO A 39 5.86 10.00 23.73
N THR A 40 6.90 9.20 23.55
CA THR A 40 8.21 9.42 24.14
C THR A 40 8.74 10.74 23.61
N ALA A 41 9.04 11.69 24.50
CA ALA A 41 9.60 12.97 24.14
C ALA A 41 10.85 12.79 23.28
N THR A 42 10.82 13.28 22.04
CA THR A 42 11.97 13.30 21.15
C THR A 42 13.06 14.16 21.79
N PRO A 43 14.32 13.68 21.90
CA PRO A 43 15.39 14.45 22.52
C PRO A 43 15.59 15.77 21.76
N LYS A 44 15.45 16.88 22.46
CA LYS A 44 15.72 18.23 21.92
C LYS A 44 17.19 18.27 21.47
N PRO A 45 17.49 18.65 20.21
CA PRO A 45 18.86 18.69 19.71
C PRO A 45 19.71 19.62 20.58
N LYS A 46 20.85 19.11 21.05
CA LYS A 46 21.85 19.87 21.79
C LYS A 46 22.42 20.95 20.85
N PRO A 47 22.47 22.24 21.25
CA PRO A 47 23.00 23.28 20.40
C PRO A 47 24.46 22.98 20.03
N ILE A 48 24.72 22.90 18.72
CA ILE A 48 26.05 22.77 18.16
C ILE A 48 26.79 24.10 18.38
N PRO A 49 28.04 24.09 18.89
CA PRO A 49 28.83 25.31 19.06
C PRO A 49 29.00 26.03 17.72
N LYS A 50 28.67 27.33 17.69
CA LYS A 50 28.87 28.19 16.51
C LYS A 50 30.38 28.24 16.20
N PRO A 51 30.82 27.93 14.97
CA PRO A 51 32.24 27.99 14.63
C PRO A 51 32.76 29.42 14.82
N LYS A 52 33.92 29.52 15.47
CA LYS A 52 34.66 30.77 15.65
C LYS A 52 35.06 31.31 14.27
N PRO A 53 34.91 32.63 13.98
CA PRO A 53 35.32 33.18 12.69
C PRO A 53 36.82 32.97 12.49
N THR A 54 37.18 32.11 11.54
CA THR A 54 38.55 32.00 11.05
C THR A 54 38.81 33.22 10.16
N ALA A 55 39.90 33.93 10.41
CA ALA A 55 40.28 35.10 9.61
C ALA A 55 40.39 34.72 8.13
N THR A 56 39.57 35.35 7.30
CA THR A 56 39.60 35.21 5.85
C THR A 56 40.95 35.72 5.34
N PRO A 57 41.73 34.93 4.56
CA PRO A 57 42.96 35.43 3.97
C PRO A 57 42.63 36.58 3.01
N LYS A 58 43.30 37.73 3.22
CA LYS A 58 43.21 38.91 2.36
C LYS A 58 43.58 38.51 0.92
N PRO A 59 42.72 38.75 -0.09
CA PRO A 59 43.04 38.37 -1.46
C PRO A 59 44.27 39.13 -1.95
N LYS A 60 45.27 38.38 -2.42
CA LYS A 60 46.43 38.91 -3.15
C LYS A 60 45.93 39.39 -4.52
N PRO A 61 46.21 40.63 -4.96
CA PRO A 61 45.75 41.10 -6.26
C PRO A 61 46.41 40.24 -7.36
N SER A 62 45.58 39.50 -8.09
CA SER A 62 45.95 38.73 -9.27
C SER A 62 45.65 39.59 -10.49
N SER A 63 46.67 39.96 -11.25
CA SER A 63 46.60 40.85 -12.42
C SER A 63 46.12 40.14 -13.69
N ARG A 64 45.16 39.21 -13.58
CA ARG A 64 44.58 38.52 -14.74
C ARG A 64 43.21 39.12 -15.04
N PRO A 65 42.94 39.64 -16.24
CA PRO A 65 41.59 40.05 -16.60
C PRO A 65 40.67 38.83 -16.50
N GLU A 66 39.73 38.90 -15.56
CA GLU A 66 38.69 37.90 -15.37
C GLU A 66 37.80 37.95 -16.60
N ALA A 67 37.80 36.86 -17.38
CA ALA A 67 36.91 36.72 -18.51
C ALA A 67 35.47 36.83 -17.96
N THR A 68 34.78 37.91 -18.32
CA THR A 68 33.39 38.12 -17.95
C THR A 68 32.59 36.93 -18.45
N ALA A 69 32.15 36.06 -17.54
CA ALA A 69 31.27 34.97 -17.89
C ALA A 69 29.96 35.58 -18.40
N THR A 70 29.72 35.46 -19.70
CA THR A 70 28.42 35.80 -20.29
C THR A 70 27.40 34.85 -19.71
N VAL A 71 26.64 35.29 -18.71
CA VAL A 71 25.45 34.58 -18.24
C VAL A 71 24.49 34.50 -19.42
N THR A 72 24.40 33.33 -20.03
CA THR A 72 23.36 33.06 -21.02
C THR A 72 22.04 33.05 -20.24
N PRO A 73 21.09 33.95 -20.53
CA PRO A 73 19.83 33.95 -19.80
C PRO A 73 19.14 32.60 -19.97
N THR A 74 18.93 31.89 -18.87
CA THR A 74 18.10 30.68 -18.87
C THR A 74 16.70 31.10 -19.26
N ALA A 75 16.22 30.63 -20.41
CA ALA A 75 14.87 30.92 -20.87
C ALA A 75 13.85 30.43 -19.82
N VAL A 76 12.91 31.28 -19.45
CA VAL A 76 11.82 30.92 -18.54
C VAL A 76 10.88 29.98 -19.29
N VAL A 77 10.46 28.89 -18.64
CA VAL A 77 9.44 27.99 -19.18
C VAL A 77 8.07 28.64 -19.03
N THR A 78 7.30 28.65 -20.11
CA THR A 78 5.93 29.18 -20.20
C THR A 78 5.07 28.13 -20.91
N CYS A 79 3.73 28.30 -20.90
CA CYS A 79 2.84 27.39 -21.63
C CYS A 79 3.19 27.26 -23.12
N SER A 80 3.76 28.31 -23.73
CA SER A 80 4.07 28.31 -25.17
C SER A 80 5.22 27.36 -25.54
N ASN A 81 6.15 27.12 -24.62
CA ASN A 81 7.36 26.31 -24.83
C ASN A 81 7.48 25.13 -23.85
N ALA A 82 6.46 24.89 -23.02
CA ALA A 82 6.39 23.70 -22.18
C ALA A 82 6.09 22.45 -23.02
N ASN A 83 6.76 21.35 -22.68
CA ASN A 83 6.44 20.02 -23.18
C ASN A 83 5.15 19.50 -22.54
N GLU A 84 4.55 18.50 -23.18
CA GLU A 84 3.44 17.74 -22.59
C GLU A 84 3.88 17.02 -21.31
N PRO A 85 2.97 16.83 -20.33
CA PRO A 85 3.23 16.01 -19.17
C PRO A 85 3.55 14.55 -19.55
N ILE A 86 4.31 13.87 -18.71
CA ILE A 86 4.57 12.44 -18.83
C ILE A 86 3.89 11.74 -17.66
N ALA A 87 2.89 10.94 -17.98
CA ALA A 87 2.21 10.08 -17.02
C ALA A 87 2.90 8.71 -16.95
N TYR A 88 3.05 8.16 -15.74
CA TYR A 88 3.68 6.86 -15.52
C TYR A 88 2.68 5.84 -14.96
N ASP A 89 2.90 4.57 -15.29
CA ASP A 89 2.02 3.48 -14.84
C ASP A 89 2.00 3.37 -13.30
N ASP A 90 0.81 3.07 -12.77
CA ASP A 90 0.54 2.90 -11.35
C ASP A 90 0.22 1.45 -11.04
N THR A 91 0.63 0.98 -9.87
CA THR A 91 0.31 -0.38 -9.41
C THR A 91 -0.03 -0.39 -7.93
N GLN A 92 -1.18 -0.97 -7.59
CA GLN A 92 -1.59 -1.21 -6.22
C GLN A 92 -2.02 -2.66 -6.01
N VAL A 93 -1.73 -3.18 -4.83
CA VAL A 93 -2.18 -4.50 -4.38
C VAL A 93 -3.03 -4.35 -3.15
N ASN A 94 -4.21 -4.95 -3.16
CA ASN A 94 -5.17 -4.91 -2.06
C ASN A 94 -5.61 -6.32 -1.65
N SER A 95 -6.12 -6.44 -0.43
CA SER A 95 -6.81 -7.65 0.00
C SER A 95 -8.18 -7.72 -0.65
N ILE A 96 -8.72 -8.93 -0.81
CA ILE A 96 -10.11 -9.11 -1.27
C ILE A 96 -11.09 -8.22 -0.50
N ASN A 97 -12.09 -7.68 -1.21
CA ASN A 97 -13.15 -6.82 -0.67
C ASN A 97 -12.70 -5.43 -0.17
N GLU A 98 -11.43 -5.05 -0.32
CA GLU A 98 -10.97 -3.69 -0.02
C GLU A 98 -11.21 -2.73 -1.19
N ILE A 99 -11.56 -1.48 -0.89
CA ILE A 99 -11.60 -0.41 -1.88
C ILE A 99 -10.16 0.04 -2.16
N SER A 100 -9.78 0.13 -3.44
CA SER A 100 -8.50 0.73 -3.83
C SER A 100 -8.64 2.24 -3.92
N ILE A 101 -7.68 2.99 -3.38
CA ILE A 101 -7.58 4.45 -3.51
C ILE A 101 -6.13 4.78 -3.86
N MET A 102 -5.91 5.46 -4.99
CA MET A 102 -4.58 5.81 -5.52
C MET A 102 -4.49 7.28 -5.88
N ASN A 103 -3.36 7.91 -5.56
CA ASN A 103 -2.96 9.16 -6.19
C ASN A 103 -2.05 8.86 -7.39
N VAL A 104 -2.64 8.83 -8.57
CA VAL A 104 -1.96 8.49 -9.84
C VAL A 104 -0.94 9.53 -10.27
N GLN A 105 -1.06 10.78 -9.80
CA GLN A 105 -0.12 11.85 -10.15
C GLN A 105 1.20 11.78 -9.37
N TYR A 106 1.37 10.81 -8.46
CA TYR A 106 2.50 10.79 -7.53
C TYR A 106 3.85 10.55 -8.24
N ASN A 107 3.86 9.72 -9.26
CA ASN A 107 5.05 9.39 -10.06
C ASN A 107 5.14 10.18 -11.37
N ASP A 108 4.11 10.96 -11.73
CA ASP A 108 4.04 11.77 -12.94
C ASP A 108 5.02 12.95 -12.96
N VAL A 109 5.42 13.38 -14.16
CA VAL A 109 6.37 14.47 -14.36
C VAL A 109 5.83 15.49 -15.34
N SER A 110 5.87 16.78 -14.97
CA SER A 110 5.51 17.88 -15.86
C SER A 110 6.39 19.11 -15.64
N GLN A 111 6.56 19.91 -16.70
CA GLN A 111 7.22 21.22 -16.62
C GLN A 111 6.32 22.30 -16.04
N MET A 112 5.00 22.09 -16.12
CA MET A 112 3.97 22.97 -15.56
C MET A 112 3.16 22.20 -14.51
N PRO A 113 2.59 22.85 -13.48
CA PRO A 113 1.79 22.16 -12.47
C PRO A 113 0.71 21.29 -13.10
N LEU A 114 0.61 20.03 -12.67
CA LEU A 114 -0.47 19.12 -13.06
C LEU A 114 -1.81 19.63 -12.55
N ASN A 115 -2.85 19.45 -13.36
CA ASN A 115 -4.22 19.79 -13.00
C ASN A 115 -4.96 18.52 -12.57
N LYS A 116 -5.10 18.30 -11.26
CA LYS A 116 -5.80 17.13 -10.70
C LYS A 116 -7.26 16.97 -11.17
N GLU A 117 -7.96 18.06 -11.48
CA GLU A 117 -9.36 18.01 -11.95
C GLU A 117 -9.48 17.47 -13.38
N SER A 118 -8.35 17.39 -14.09
CA SER A 118 -8.27 16.95 -15.49
C SER A 118 -8.01 15.44 -15.64
N ILE A 119 -7.85 14.70 -14.54
CA ILE A 119 -7.66 13.25 -14.61
C ILE A 119 -8.89 12.61 -15.27
N ARG A 120 -8.66 11.82 -16.31
CA ARG A 120 -9.70 11.06 -17.01
C ARG A 120 -9.25 9.63 -17.22
N LEU A 121 -10.15 8.70 -16.98
CA LEU A 121 -9.99 7.30 -17.38
C LEU A 121 -10.37 7.18 -18.86
N ILE A 122 -9.74 6.26 -19.56
CA ILE A 122 -10.05 5.96 -20.97
C ILE A 122 -10.81 4.65 -21.00
N ASP A 123 -12.06 4.68 -21.45
CA ASP A 123 -12.88 3.47 -21.56
C ASP A 123 -12.48 2.59 -22.76
N THR A 124 -13.20 1.48 -22.95
CA THR A 124 -12.91 0.54 -24.05
C THR A 124 -13.23 1.08 -25.44
N PHE A 125 -14.03 2.15 -25.53
CA PHE A 125 -14.34 2.85 -26.79
C PHE A 125 -13.36 3.99 -27.07
N GLY A 126 -12.52 4.33 -26.09
CA GLY A 126 -11.55 5.42 -26.16
C GLY A 126 -12.10 6.75 -25.61
N ASP A 127 -13.26 6.74 -24.96
CA ASP A 127 -13.87 7.93 -24.40
C ASP A 127 -13.24 8.29 -23.04
N GLU A 128 -13.07 9.59 -22.80
CA GLU A 128 -12.61 10.14 -21.52
C GLU A 128 -13.77 10.18 -20.51
N VAL A 129 -13.66 9.39 -19.44
CA VAL A 129 -14.70 9.26 -18.41
C VAL A 129 -14.13 9.46 -16.99
N THR A 130 -14.99 9.83 -16.04
CA THR A 130 -14.65 9.90 -14.61
C THR A 130 -15.15 8.68 -13.83
N THR A 131 -16.12 7.95 -14.37
CA THR A 131 -16.67 6.73 -13.77
C THR A 131 -16.72 5.66 -14.85
N LEU A 132 -16.22 4.47 -14.54
CA LEU A 132 -16.17 3.34 -15.47
C LEU A 132 -16.58 2.05 -14.76
N ASP A 133 -17.71 1.48 -15.17
CA ASP A 133 -18.11 0.16 -14.71
C ASP A 133 -17.43 -0.93 -15.55
N VAL A 134 -16.86 -1.92 -14.87
CA VAL A 134 -16.24 -3.08 -15.51
C VAL A 134 -17.02 -4.32 -15.10
N GLU A 135 -17.78 -4.83 -16.07
CA GLU A 135 -18.72 -5.93 -15.87
C GLU A 135 -18.09 -7.12 -15.12
N GLY A 136 -18.73 -7.50 -14.02
CA GLY A 136 -18.30 -8.62 -13.18
C GLY A 136 -16.99 -8.41 -12.40
N LYS A 137 -16.41 -7.20 -12.42
CA LYS A 137 -15.15 -6.89 -11.72
C LYS A 137 -15.27 -5.75 -10.73
N GLY A 138 -15.99 -4.69 -11.05
CA GLY A 138 -16.20 -3.55 -10.16
C GLY A 138 -16.25 -2.21 -10.91
N THR A 139 -16.25 -1.11 -10.15
CA THR A 139 -16.42 0.24 -10.69
C THR A 139 -15.24 1.13 -10.33
N TRP A 140 -14.70 1.81 -11.33
CA TRP A 140 -13.74 2.90 -11.18
C TRP A 140 -14.44 4.24 -11.01
N ASP A 141 -13.85 5.12 -10.21
CA ASP A 141 -14.37 6.45 -9.94
C ASP A 141 -13.21 7.42 -9.66
N VAL A 142 -13.18 8.54 -10.37
CA VAL A 142 -12.20 9.61 -10.19
C VAL A 142 -12.83 10.70 -9.33
N ASP A 143 -12.25 10.96 -8.17
CA ASP A 143 -12.56 12.15 -7.38
C ASP A 143 -11.83 13.34 -8.01
N ILE A 144 -12.57 14.17 -8.75
CA ILE A 144 -12.02 15.33 -9.45
C ILE A 144 -11.46 16.40 -8.50
N ASP A 145 -11.97 16.47 -7.27
CA ASP A 145 -11.54 17.50 -6.31
C ASP A 145 -10.19 17.14 -5.68
N THR A 146 -9.93 15.84 -5.47
CA THR A 146 -8.68 15.36 -4.87
C THR A 146 -7.67 14.87 -5.91
N GLY A 147 -8.13 14.41 -7.06
CA GLY A 147 -7.34 13.69 -8.06
C GLY A 147 -7.08 12.23 -7.68
N GLU A 148 -7.79 11.71 -6.67
CA GLU A 148 -7.68 10.30 -6.29
C GLU A 148 -8.53 9.42 -7.21
N VAL A 149 -7.97 8.28 -7.61
CA VAL A 149 -8.69 7.26 -8.37
C VAL A 149 -9.07 6.12 -7.44
N ARG A 150 -10.36 5.81 -7.40
CA ARG A 150 -10.95 4.77 -6.58
C ARG A 150 -11.40 3.59 -7.44
N PHE A 151 -11.15 2.37 -6.96
CA PHE A 151 -11.75 1.16 -7.51
C PHE A 151 -12.54 0.43 -6.41
N THR A 152 -13.81 0.19 -6.68
CA THR A 152 -14.70 -0.59 -5.80
C THR A 152 -14.94 -1.96 -6.45
N PRO A 153 -14.28 -3.04 -5.97
CA PRO A 153 -14.41 -4.35 -6.56
C PRO A 153 -15.79 -4.96 -6.28
N VAL A 154 -16.24 -5.87 -7.14
CA VAL A 154 -17.33 -6.79 -6.77
C VAL A 154 -16.89 -7.69 -5.62
N GLU A 155 -17.86 -8.16 -4.83
CA GLU A 155 -17.57 -9.02 -3.69
C GLU A 155 -16.79 -10.29 -4.12
N ASN A 156 -15.76 -10.61 -3.35
CA ASN A 156 -14.86 -11.74 -3.55
C ASN A 156 -14.07 -11.72 -4.87
N PHE A 157 -13.94 -10.57 -5.51
CA PHE A 157 -13.08 -10.41 -6.68
C PHE A 157 -11.62 -10.76 -6.33
N VAL A 158 -11.02 -11.62 -7.15
CA VAL A 158 -9.60 -11.98 -7.11
C VAL A 158 -9.07 -11.90 -8.54
N GLY A 159 -7.96 -11.21 -8.72
CA GLY A 159 -7.35 -11.04 -10.02
C GLY A 159 -6.82 -9.64 -10.23
N GLU A 160 -6.48 -9.36 -11.48
CA GLU A 160 -5.91 -8.09 -11.90
C GLU A 160 -6.92 -7.33 -12.77
N ILE A 161 -6.99 -6.02 -12.56
CA ILE A 161 -7.73 -5.10 -13.39
C ILE A 161 -6.83 -3.95 -13.82
N ARG A 162 -7.07 -3.44 -15.03
CA ARG A 162 -6.33 -2.35 -15.65
C ARG A 162 -7.29 -1.30 -16.19
N VAL A 163 -6.91 -0.04 -16.09
CA VAL A 163 -7.60 1.06 -16.78
C VAL A 163 -6.56 2.08 -17.24
N PRO A 164 -6.60 2.55 -18.51
CA PRO A 164 -5.76 3.64 -18.94
C PRO A 164 -6.26 4.99 -18.40
N TYR A 165 -5.34 5.93 -18.21
CA TYR A 165 -5.67 7.29 -17.82
C TYR A 165 -4.78 8.32 -18.52
N ILE A 166 -5.26 9.56 -18.49
CA ILE A 166 -4.51 10.77 -18.88
C ILE A 166 -4.70 11.85 -17.82
N VAL A 167 -3.78 12.81 -17.80
CA VAL A 167 -3.85 14.03 -16.99
C VAL A 167 -3.34 15.21 -17.82
N LYS A 168 -3.86 16.41 -17.54
CA LYS A 168 -3.40 17.66 -18.15
C LYS A 168 -2.58 18.48 -17.16
N ASP A 169 -1.74 19.36 -17.69
CA ASP A 169 -1.16 20.43 -16.89
C ASP A 169 -2.04 21.69 -16.85
N SER A 170 -1.58 22.68 -16.09
CA SER A 170 -2.16 24.02 -16.00
C SER A 170 -2.11 24.84 -17.30
N CYS A 171 -1.51 24.30 -18.37
CA CYS A 171 -1.50 24.87 -19.71
C CYS A 171 -2.38 24.08 -20.69
N ASP A 172 -3.23 23.18 -20.19
CA ASP A 172 -4.13 22.30 -20.94
C ASP A 172 -3.42 21.30 -21.86
N LYS A 173 -2.12 21.05 -21.68
CA LYS A 173 -1.39 20.02 -22.42
C LYS A 173 -1.70 18.65 -21.83
N VAL A 174 -2.07 17.71 -22.70
CA VAL A 174 -2.45 16.34 -22.33
C VAL A 174 -1.21 15.46 -22.23
N SER A 175 -1.15 14.59 -21.21
CA SER A 175 -0.10 13.60 -21.07
C SER A 175 -0.17 12.49 -22.13
N ASN A 176 0.87 11.63 -22.19
CA ASN A 176 0.69 10.29 -22.73
C ASN A 176 -0.36 9.51 -21.90
N GLN A 177 -0.86 8.42 -22.48
CA GLN A 177 -1.69 7.47 -21.74
C GLN A 177 -0.80 6.59 -20.87
N ALA A 178 -1.14 6.47 -19.57
CA ALA A 178 -0.53 5.56 -18.61
C ALA A 178 -1.57 4.54 -18.11
N ILE A 179 -1.14 3.47 -17.46
CA ILE A 179 -1.99 2.37 -17.01
C ILE A 179 -2.02 2.30 -15.50
N ILE A 180 -3.23 2.30 -14.93
CA ILE A 180 -3.47 1.94 -13.53
C ILE A 180 -3.70 0.43 -13.46
N ILE A 181 -2.94 -0.25 -12.59
CA ILE A 181 -3.05 -1.70 -12.35
C ILE A 181 -3.45 -1.93 -10.90
N VAL A 182 -4.57 -2.63 -10.66
CA VAL A 182 -4.98 -3.04 -9.31
C VAL A 182 -5.06 -4.55 -9.25
N ILE A 183 -4.38 -5.13 -8.26
CA ILE A 183 -4.30 -6.57 -8.03
C ILE A 183 -4.99 -6.90 -6.70
N TYR A 184 -5.97 -7.80 -6.76
CA TYR A 184 -6.66 -8.34 -5.60
C TYR A 184 -6.22 -9.76 -5.31
N ASN A 185 -5.78 -10.01 -4.08
CA ASN A 185 -5.50 -11.35 -3.58
C ASN A 185 -5.90 -11.49 -2.11
N ARG A 186 -5.84 -12.72 -1.58
CA ARG A 186 -6.30 -12.99 -0.21
C ARG A 186 -5.37 -12.41 0.88
N THR A 187 -4.14 -12.06 0.54
CA THR A 187 -3.13 -11.63 1.52
C THR A 187 -2.88 -10.12 1.50
N GLY A 188 -3.38 -9.40 0.51
CA GLY A 188 -3.04 -7.99 0.27
C GLY A 188 -1.55 -7.76 -0.05
N GLN A 189 -0.81 -8.82 -0.37
CA GLN A 189 0.64 -8.76 -0.58
C GLN A 189 0.95 -8.92 -2.05
N VAL A 190 1.94 -8.17 -2.55
CA VAL A 190 2.53 -8.44 -3.87
C VAL A 190 2.86 -9.93 -3.99
N PRO A 191 2.45 -10.62 -5.07
CA PRO A 191 2.88 -11.99 -5.30
C PRO A 191 4.40 -12.02 -5.35
N ILE A 192 5.03 -12.50 -4.27
CA ILE A 192 6.46 -12.78 -4.28
C ILE A 192 6.65 -13.94 -5.25
N ASN A 193 7.19 -13.65 -6.43
CA ASN A 193 7.84 -14.64 -7.27
C ASN A 193 9.06 -15.14 -6.49
N ILE A 194 8.82 -16.07 -5.57
CA ILE A 194 9.88 -16.93 -5.06
C ILE A 194 10.24 -17.79 -6.27
N ILE A 195 11.18 -17.31 -7.08
CA ILE A 195 11.99 -18.23 -7.87
C ILE A 195 12.67 -19.08 -6.79
N ASP A 196 12.12 -20.26 -6.54
CA ASP A 196 12.81 -21.28 -5.76
C ASP A 196 14.02 -21.72 -6.59
N ASN A 197 15.08 -20.91 -6.53
CA ASN A 197 16.42 -21.32 -6.92
C ASN A 197 16.95 -22.28 -5.83
N GLY A 198 16.19 -23.32 -5.48
CA GLY A 198 16.55 -24.44 -4.62
C GLY A 198 17.46 -24.13 -3.42
N SER A 199 17.33 -22.97 -2.79
CA SER A 199 18.22 -22.55 -1.71
C SER A 199 17.51 -22.80 -0.38
N THR A 200 17.27 -24.07 -0.12
CA THR A 200 16.85 -24.55 1.20
C THR A 200 17.92 -24.18 2.22
N LEU A 201 17.58 -23.24 3.10
CA LEU A 201 18.38 -22.72 4.20
C LEU A 201 19.62 -21.91 3.76
N SER A 202 19.63 -20.62 4.11
CA SER A 202 20.82 -19.75 4.02
C SER A 202 22.06 -20.50 4.53
N PHE A 203 23.19 -20.41 3.83
CA PHE A 203 24.48 -21.00 4.26
C PHE A 203 24.82 -20.67 5.72
N TRP A 204 24.39 -19.50 6.21
CA TRP A 204 24.54 -19.10 7.61
C TRP A 204 23.68 -19.92 8.58
N SER A 205 22.49 -20.35 8.16
CA SER A 205 21.58 -21.16 8.97
C SER A 205 22.08 -22.60 9.15
N ILE A 206 22.67 -23.20 8.10
CA ILE A 206 23.29 -24.53 8.19
C ILE A 206 24.60 -24.44 8.99
N PHE A 207 25.42 -23.41 8.75
CA PHE A 207 26.67 -23.21 9.47
C PHE A 207 26.46 -22.97 10.96
N LEU A 208 25.41 -22.21 11.33
CA LEU A 208 25.03 -22.00 12.73
C LEU A 208 24.59 -23.31 13.41
N LEU A 209 23.84 -24.17 12.72
CA LEU A 209 23.39 -25.45 13.26
C LEU A 209 24.56 -26.45 13.45
N MET A 210 25.53 -26.44 12.53
CA MET A 210 26.75 -27.26 12.67
C MET A 210 27.65 -26.76 13.81
N LEU A 211 27.77 -25.45 14.02
CA LEU A 211 28.51 -24.91 15.16
C LEU A 211 27.85 -25.25 16.50
N LEU A 212 26.52 -25.15 16.60
CA LEU A 212 25.79 -25.52 17.81
C LEU A 212 25.96 -27.00 18.18
N THR A 213 25.82 -27.92 17.22
CA THR A 213 26.00 -29.36 17.51
C THR A 213 27.45 -29.73 17.79
N GLY A 214 28.42 -29.10 17.11
CA GLY A 214 29.85 -29.30 17.39
C GLY A 214 30.29 -28.84 18.78
N VAL A 215 29.87 -27.65 19.21
CA VAL A 215 30.24 -27.11 20.53
C VAL A 215 29.59 -27.92 21.67
N ILE A 216 28.34 -28.37 21.50
CA ILE A 216 27.67 -29.27 22.46
C ILE A 216 28.42 -30.62 22.53
N GLY A 217 28.82 -31.18 21.38
CA GLY A 217 29.59 -32.43 21.34
C GLY A 217 30.95 -32.33 22.05
N LEU A 218 31.70 -31.24 21.85
CA LEU A 218 32.97 -31.00 22.57
C LEU A 218 32.75 -30.77 24.07
N TYR A 219 31.67 -30.08 24.46
CA TYR A 219 31.33 -29.89 25.87
C TYR A 219 31.08 -31.21 26.58
N ASP A 220 30.30 -32.11 25.98
CA ASP A 220 30.01 -33.43 26.56
C ASP A 220 31.24 -34.34 26.61
N MET A 221 32.12 -34.29 25.60
CA MET A 221 33.39 -35.02 25.63
C MET A 221 34.29 -34.53 26.78
N ARG A 222 34.45 -33.21 26.94
CA ARG A 222 35.26 -32.64 28.03
C ARG A 222 34.68 -32.95 29.41
N LYS A 223 33.36 -32.93 29.55
CA LYS A 223 32.67 -33.29 30.80
C LYS A 223 32.87 -34.76 31.18
N LYS A 224 32.87 -35.67 30.20
CA LYS A 224 33.15 -37.10 30.43
C LYS A 224 34.61 -37.37 30.83
N GLU A 225 35.57 -36.60 30.34
CA GLU A 225 36.98 -36.74 30.78
C GLU A 225 37.21 -36.20 32.18
N ILE A 226 36.57 -35.08 32.55
CA ILE A 226 36.69 -34.51 33.91
C ILE A 226 36.07 -35.45 34.96
N ASN A 227 34.96 -36.12 34.64
CA ASN A 227 34.27 -37.02 35.58
C ASN A 227 34.90 -38.42 35.69
N LYS A 228 36.04 -38.69 35.04
CA LYS A 228 36.78 -39.97 35.11
C LYS A 228 38.03 -39.94 36.01
N LYS A 229 38.30 -38.82 36.68
CA LYS A 229 39.27 -38.71 37.77
C LYS A 229 38.54 -38.67 39.11
#